data_AF-I7FYG6-F1
#
_entry.id   AF-I7FYG6-F1
#
_cell.length_a   1.000
_cell.length_b   1.000
_cell.length_c   1.000
_cell.angle_alpha   90.00
_cell.angle_beta   90.00
_cell.angle_gamma   90.00
#
_symmetry.space_group_name_H-M   'P 1'
#
loop_
_entity.id
_entity.type
_entity.pdbx_description
1 polymer ?
#
loop_
_entity_poly.entity_id
_entity_poly.type
_entity_poly.pdbx_seq_one_letter_code
_entity_poly.pdbx_strand_id
1 'polypeptide(L)'
;MRSAWVSAELAMVTGDGPTAVVHAERGVAAAAEYASRRHTIKSDVVMAAALCSAGRPDDARVVADKALQATGDNGLIPLRWALACLLADIGSTAHTLEEVREIRDGTADTVRRRGGVWSSR
;
A
#
# COMPACT_ATOMS: atom_id res chain seq x y z
N MET A 1 -11.84 -10.88 -1.89
CA MET A 1 -10.67 -9.99 -1.92
C MET A 1 -10.95 -8.63 -2.56
N ARG A 2 -11.21 -8.53 -3.87
CA ARG A 2 -11.34 -7.21 -4.55
C ARG A 2 -12.45 -6.32 -4.00
N SER A 3 -13.61 -6.89 -3.69
CA SER A 3 -14.71 -6.15 -3.04
C SER A 3 -14.30 -5.59 -1.68
N ALA A 4 -13.54 -6.35 -0.90
CA ALA A 4 -13.03 -5.93 0.40
C ALA A 4 -12.06 -4.73 0.27
N TRP A 5 -11.21 -4.69 -0.76
CA TRP A 5 -10.37 -3.51 -1.02
C TRP A 5 -11.20 -2.26 -1.30
N VAL A 6 -12.19 -2.35 -2.18
CA VAL A 6 -13.05 -1.21 -2.53
C VAL A 6 -13.84 -0.73 -1.30
N SER A 7 -14.36 -1.66 -0.48
CA SER A 7 -15.04 -1.30 0.75
C SER A 7 -14.11 -0.63 1.76
N ALA A 8 -12.87 -1.10 1.89
CA ALA A 8 -11.87 -0.45 2.74
C ALA A 8 -11.54 0.96 2.24
N GLU A 9 -11.25 1.10 0.95
CA GLU A 9 -10.97 2.39 0.30
C GLU A 9 -12.12 3.39 0.49
N LEU A 10 -13.37 2.95 0.30
CA LEU A 10 -14.54 3.78 0.52
C LEU A 10 -14.65 4.24 1.99
N ALA A 11 -14.48 3.31 2.93
CA ALA A 11 -14.54 3.63 4.36
C ALA A 11 -13.44 4.64 4.76
N MET A 12 -12.22 4.52 4.22
CA MET A 12 -11.15 5.50 4.43
C MET A 12 -11.55 6.89 3.92
N VAL A 13 -12.09 6.97 2.70
CA VAL A 13 -12.50 8.25 2.08
C VAL A 13 -13.64 8.91 2.86
N THR A 14 -14.52 8.13 3.47
CA THR A 14 -15.62 8.65 4.31
C THR A 14 -15.20 8.94 5.75
N GLY A 15 -13.93 8.72 6.11
CA GLY A 15 -13.42 8.96 7.47
C GLY A 15 -13.76 7.85 8.49
N ASP A 16 -14.24 6.69 8.04
CA ASP A 16 -14.53 5.53 8.89
C ASP A 16 -13.35 4.55 8.90
N GLY A 17 -12.29 4.94 9.59
CA GLY A 17 -11.07 4.15 9.73
C GLY A 17 -11.28 2.75 10.33
N PRO A 18 -12.05 2.59 11.43
CA PRO A 18 -12.33 1.27 12.00
C PRO A 18 -12.97 0.31 11.00
N THR A 19 -13.97 0.74 10.25
CA THR A 19 -14.60 -0.08 9.21
C THR A 19 -13.63 -0.37 8.06
N ALA A 20 -12.76 0.58 7.71
CA ALA A 20 -11.71 0.34 6.72
C ALA A 20 -10.78 -0.81 7.12
N VAL A 21 -10.36 -0.87 8.38
CA VAL A 21 -9.50 -1.96 8.91
C VAL A 21 -10.22 -3.30 8.81
N VAL A 22 -11.49 -3.40 9.21
CA VAL A 22 -12.27 -4.64 9.10
C VAL A 22 -12.32 -5.15 7.65
N HIS A 23 -12.52 -4.26 6.69
CA HIS A 23 -12.52 -4.64 5.29
C HIS A 23 -11.12 -5.02 4.78
N ALA A 24 -10.07 -4.32 5.22
CA ALA A 24 -8.70 -4.65 4.86
C ALA A 24 -8.28 -6.03 5.39
N GLU A 25 -8.65 -6.38 6.63
CA GLU A 25 -8.39 -7.71 7.24
C GLU A 25 -9.03 -8.83 6.41
N ARG A 26 -10.29 -8.64 5.98
CA ARG A 26 -10.98 -9.56 5.06
C ARG A 26 -10.27 -9.66 3.71
N GLY A 27 -9.70 -8.56 3.23
CA GLY A 27 -8.88 -8.52 2.02
C GLY A 27 -7.61 -9.36 2.15
N VAL A 28 -6.90 -9.27 3.28
CA VAL A 28 -5.71 -10.07 3.60
C VAL A 28 -6.06 -11.55 3.72
N ALA A 29 -7.09 -11.89 4.50
CA ALA A 29 -7.55 -13.27 4.68
C ALA A 29 -7.92 -13.90 3.33
N ALA A 30 -8.72 -13.20 2.51
CA ALA A 30 -9.07 -13.71 1.18
C ALA A 30 -7.86 -13.81 0.24
N ALA A 31 -6.86 -12.92 0.34
CA ALA A 31 -5.66 -13.01 -0.48
C ALA A 31 -4.78 -14.21 -0.09
N ALA A 32 -4.82 -14.66 1.16
CA ALA A 32 -4.10 -15.87 1.60
C ALA A 32 -4.66 -17.15 0.96
N GLU A 33 -5.95 -17.18 0.61
CA GLU A 33 -6.60 -18.31 -0.06
C GLU A 33 -6.19 -18.45 -1.54
N TYR A 34 -5.72 -17.37 -2.17
CA TYR A 34 -5.28 -17.37 -3.56
C TYR A 34 -3.77 -17.12 -3.62
N ALA A 35 -2.98 -18.11 -4.04
CA ALA A 35 -1.49 -18.10 -4.04
C ALA A 35 -0.80 -17.08 -5.00
N SER A 36 -1.38 -15.89 -5.19
CA SER A 36 -0.82 -14.80 -5.98
C SER A 36 -0.11 -13.79 -5.08
N ARG A 37 1.22 -13.73 -5.16
CA ARG A 37 2.02 -12.75 -4.40
C ARG A 37 1.56 -11.32 -4.63
N ARG A 38 1.16 -10.96 -5.85
CA ARG A 38 0.66 -9.62 -6.17
C ARG A 38 -0.61 -9.28 -5.39
N HIS A 39 -1.48 -10.26 -5.17
CA HIS A 39 -2.71 -10.09 -4.41
C HIS A 39 -2.43 -9.97 -2.91
N THR A 40 -1.52 -10.78 -2.37
CA THR A 40 -1.04 -10.65 -0.98
C THR A 40 -0.46 -9.26 -0.74
N ILE A 41 0.51 -8.84 -1.56
CA ILE A 41 1.17 -7.53 -1.43
C ILE A 41 0.17 -6.39 -1.55
N LYS A 42 -0.78 -6.46 -2.50
CA LYS A 42 -1.81 -5.43 -2.62
C LYS A 42 -2.72 -5.38 -1.39
N SER A 43 -3.09 -6.52 -0.80
CA SER A 43 -3.87 -6.54 0.44
C SER A 43 -3.10 -5.91 1.60
N ASP A 44 -1.80 -6.15 1.71
CA ASP A 44 -0.95 -5.53 2.74
C ASP A 44 -0.85 -4.00 2.56
N VAL A 45 -0.77 -3.52 1.33
CA VAL A 45 -0.81 -2.07 1.02
C VAL A 45 -2.13 -1.44 1.50
N VAL A 46 -3.26 -2.09 1.22
CA VAL A 46 -4.58 -1.61 1.68
C VAL A 46 -4.68 -1.65 3.20
N MET A 47 -4.14 -2.70 3.85
CA MET A 47 -4.07 -2.80 5.30
C MET A 47 -3.27 -1.66 5.92
N ALA A 48 -2.08 -1.35 5.40
CA ALA A 48 -1.27 -0.25 5.90
C ALA A 48 -2.00 1.10 5.81
N ALA A 49 -2.68 1.37 4.69
CA ALA A 49 -3.48 2.59 4.52
C ALA A 49 -4.69 2.63 5.47
N ALA A 50 -5.38 1.51 5.67
CA ALA A 50 -6.51 1.41 6.58
C ALA A 50 -6.08 1.63 8.05
N LEU A 51 -4.96 1.06 8.48
CA LEU A 51 -4.40 1.30 9.82
C LEU A 51 -4.04 2.77 10.02
N CYS A 52 -3.40 3.39 9.02
CA CYS A 52 -3.07 4.81 9.07
C CYS A 52 -4.31 5.69 9.21
N SER A 53 -5.34 5.46 8.38
CA SER A 53 -6.59 6.24 8.43
C SER A 53 -7.41 6.00 9.71
N ALA A 54 -7.25 4.84 10.35
CA ALA A 54 -7.80 4.53 11.66
C ALA A 54 -7.01 5.13 12.84
N GLY A 55 -5.99 5.96 12.58
CA GLY A 55 -5.18 6.57 13.64
C GLY A 55 -4.23 5.58 14.33
N ARG A 56 -3.83 4.50 13.65
CA ARG A 56 -2.91 3.47 14.14
C ARG A 56 -1.57 3.50 13.36
N PRO A 57 -0.80 4.61 13.42
CA PRO A 57 0.40 4.77 12.60
C PRO A 57 1.49 3.75 12.94
N ASP A 58 1.64 3.35 14.21
CA ASP A 58 2.68 2.38 14.60
C ASP A 58 2.45 1.02 13.92
N ASP A 59 1.21 0.52 13.93
CA ASP A 59 0.83 -0.70 13.22
C ASP A 59 0.97 -0.54 11.70
N ALA A 60 0.56 0.62 11.18
CA ALA A 60 0.65 0.93 9.75
C ALA A 60 2.10 0.85 9.26
N ARG A 61 3.07 1.38 10.01
CA ARG A 61 4.50 1.35 9.65
C ARG A 61 5.03 -0.08 9.54
N VAL A 62 4.68 -0.95 10.48
CA VAL A 62 5.12 -2.35 10.47
C VAL A 62 4.64 -3.08 9.21
N VAL A 63 3.37 -2.87 8.83
CA VAL A 63 2.82 -3.47 7.61
C VAL A 63 3.42 -2.81 6.36
N ALA A 64 3.53 -1.49 6.35
CA ALA A 64 4.05 -0.74 5.22
C ALA A 64 5.52 -1.06 4.90
N ASP A 65 6.39 -1.19 5.91
CA ASP A 65 7.81 -1.53 5.71
C ASP A 65 7.96 -2.93 5.08
N LYS A 66 7.23 -3.92 5.59
CA LYS A 66 7.21 -5.28 5.02
C LYS A 66 6.71 -5.27 3.57
N ALA A 67 5.61 -4.55 3.31
CA ALA A 67 5.06 -4.44 1.97
C ALA A 67 6.01 -3.66 1.03
N LEU A 68 6.76 -2.68 1.54
CA LEU A 68 7.70 -1.89 0.77
C LEU A 68 8.84 -2.76 0.26
N GLN A 69 9.40 -3.61 1.12
CA GLN A 69 10.37 -4.62 0.73
C GLN A 69 9.79 -5.56 -0.33
N ALA A 70 8.61 -6.16 -0.06
CA ALA A 70 8.00 -7.12 -0.97
C ALA A 70 7.66 -6.53 -2.35
N THR A 71 7.23 -5.27 -2.42
CA THR A 71 6.99 -4.57 -3.69
C THR A 71 8.29 -4.34 -4.47
N GLY A 72 9.42 -4.12 -3.79
CA GLY A 72 10.75 -4.07 -4.41
C GLY A 72 11.13 -5.39 -5.05
N ASP A 73 11.06 -6.47 -4.26
CA ASP A 73 11.43 -7.83 -4.70
C ASP A 73 10.61 -8.33 -5.88
N ASN A 74 9.36 -7.85 -6.03
CA ASN A 74 8.44 -8.25 -7.08
C ASN A 74 8.27 -7.21 -8.20
N GLY A 75 9.04 -6.11 -8.18
CA GLY A 75 8.98 -5.07 -9.21
C GLY A 75 7.62 -4.35 -9.31
N LEU A 76 6.85 -4.28 -8.22
CA LEU A 76 5.51 -3.69 -8.18
C LEU A 76 5.58 -2.18 -7.97
N ILE A 77 6.15 -1.47 -8.95
CA ILE A 77 6.53 -0.06 -8.85
C ILE A 77 5.39 0.87 -8.37
N PRO A 78 4.15 0.80 -8.88
CA PRO A 78 3.09 1.71 -8.41
C PRO A 78 2.71 1.49 -6.93
N LEU A 79 2.77 0.24 -6.45
CA LEU A 79 2.49 -0.07 -5.05
C LEU A 79 3.66 0.36 -4.15
N ARG A 80 4.90 0.20 -4.63
CA ARG A 80 6.09 0.69 -3.94
C ARG A 80 6.05 2.21 -3.76
N TRP A 81 5.61 2.94 -4.79
CA TRP A 81 5.42 4.39 -4.72
C TRP A 81 4.38 4.79 -3.66
N ALA A 82 3.21 4.14 -3.65
CA ALA A 82 2.16 4.43 -2.68
C ALA A 82 2.62 4.21 -1.22
N LEU A 83 3.36 3.13 -0.97
CA LEU A 83 3.94 2.84 0.35
C LEU A 83 5.00 3.87 0.75
N ALA A 84 5.85 4.28 -0.18
CA ALA A 84 6.86 5.29 0.08
C ALA A 84 6.24 6.67 0.38
N CYS A 85 5.13 7.02 -0.28
CA CYS A 85 4.35 8.21 0.09
C CYS A 85 3.81 8.09 1.52
N LEU A 86 3.15 6.97 1.84
CA LEU A 86 2.61 6.73 3.18
C LEU A 86 3.70 6.84 4.26
N LEU A 87 4.82 6.15 4.08
CA LEU A 87 5.95 6.14 5.01
C LEU A 87 6.69 7.49 5.07
N ALA A 88 6.62 8.33 4.04
CA ALA A 88 7.17 9.68 4.11
C ALA A 88 6.37 10.58 5.05
N ASP A 89 5.06 10.33 5.17
CA ASP A 89 4.16 11.10 6.01
C ASP A 89 4.13 10.57 7.45
N ILE A 90 4.13 9.24 7.63
CA ILE A 90 4.05 8.63 8.96
C ILE A 90 5.42 8.23 9.53
N GLY A 91 6.48 8.17 8.74
CA GLY A 91 7.79 7.63 9.12
C GLY A 91 7.92 6.12 8.83
N SER A 92 9.14 5.60 8.84
CA SER A 92 9.46 4.17 8.69
C SER A 92 10.21 3.64 9.92
N THR A 93 10.08 2.34 10.20
CA THR A 93 10.87 1.65 11.23
C THR A 93 12.13 0.99 10.66
N ALA A 94 12.17 0.76 9.34
CA ALA A 94 13.27 0.09 8.65
C ALA A 94 14.16 1.04 7.84
N HIS A 95 13.68 2.25 7.53
CA HIS A 95 14.37 3.21 6.67
C HIS A 95 14.39 4.61 7.30
N THR A 96 15.43 5.36 6.99
CA THR A 96 15.47 6.80 7.25
C THR A 96 14.48 7.55 6.37
N LEU A 97 14.10 8.76 6.78
CA LEU A 97 13.21 9.62 5.99
C LEU A 97 13.81 9.96 4.61
N GLU A 98 15.13 10.09 4.52
CA GLU A 98 15.85 10.36 3.27
C GLU A 98 15.72 9.17 2.30
N GLU A 99 16.02 7.95 2.75
CA GLU A 99 15.87 6.74 1.94
C GLU A 99 14.41 6.55 1.45
N VAL A 100 13.42 6.80 2.31
CA VAL A 100 12.01 6.72 1.93
C VAL A 100 11.67 7.73 0.82
N ARG A 101 12.19 8.96 0.90
CA ARG A 101 12.00 9.99 -0.13
C ARG A 101 12.68 9.62 -1.44
N GLU A 102 13.90 9.08 -1.39
CA GLU A 102 14.59 8.60 -2.59
C GLU A 102 13.81 7.48 -3.28
N ILE A 103 13.27 6.51 -2.52
CA ILE A 103 12.43 5.45 -3.06
C ILE A 103 11.17 6.04 -3.72
N ARG A 104 10.50 6.98 -3.04
CA ARG A 104 9.31 7.65 -3.56
C ARG A 104 9.61 8.37 -4.88
N ASP A 105 10.69 9.14 -4.92
CA ASP A 105 10.99 9.99 -6.07
C ASP A 105 11.47 9.15 -7.27
N GLY A 106 12.31 8.14 -7.03
CA GLY A 106 12.77 7.20 -8.07
C GLY A 106 11.65 6.32 -8.66
N THR A 107 10.68 5.91 -7.82
CA THR A 107 9.49 5.18 -8.30
C THR A 107 8.53 6.08 -9.06
N ALA A 108 8.33 7.33 -8.61
CA ALA A 108 7.50 8.32 -9.30
C ALA A 108 8.00 8.59 -10.72
N ASP A 109 9.30 8.74 -10.90
CA ASP A 109 9.91 8.93 -12.22
C ASP A 109 9.71 7.74 -13.15
N THR A 110 9.74 6.53 -12.59
CA THR A 110 9.48 5.32 -13.37
C THR A 110 8.01 5.17 -13.74
N VAL A 111 7.09 5.56 -12.84
CA VAL A 111 5.65 5.64 -13.14
C VAL A 111 5.38 6.69 -14.23
N ARG A 112 5.99 7.89 -14.15
CA ARG A 112 5.86 8.95 -15.17
C ARG A 112 6.36 8.48 -16.54
N ARG A 113 7.53 7.83 -16.60
CA ARG A 113 8.10 7.29 -17.84
C ARG A 113 7.28 6.15 -18.45
N ARG A 114 6.61 5.33 -17.64
CA ARG A 114 5.82 4.18 -18.11
C ARG A 114 4.32 4.47 -18.26
N GLY A 115 3.82 5.53 -17.64
CA GLY A 115 2.43 6.01 -17.76
C GLY A 115 2.11 6.68 -19.10
N GLY A 116 3.13 6.93 -19.94
CA GLY A 116 2.98 7.51 -21.27
C GLY A 116 2.44 6.57 -22.36
N VAL A 117 2.15 5.30 -22.05
CA VAL A 117 1.49 4.37 -22.99
C VAL A 117 0.13 3.96 -22.43
N TRP A 118 -0.77 4.93 -22.31
CA TRP A 118 -2.19 4.61 -22.21
C TRP A 118 -2.66 4.25 -23.63
N SER A 119 -2.69 2.97 -23.97
CA SER A 119 -3.41 2.52 -25.16
C SER A 119 -4.90 2.74 -24.87
N SER A 120 -5.43 3.87 -25.36
CA SER A 120 -6.86 4.00 -25.58
C SER A 120 -7.22 3.00 -26.66
N ARG A 121 -8.07 2.03 -26.32
CA ARG A 121 -8.87 1.29 -27.29
C ARG A 121 -10.29 1.79 -27.18
#